data_AF-A0A2R6IFL9-F1
#
_entry.id   AF-A0A2R6IFL9-F1
#
_cell.length_a   1.000
_cell.length_b   1.000
_cell.length_c   1.000
_cell.angle_alpha   90.00
_cell.angle_beta   90.00
_cell.angle_gamma   90.00
#
_symmetry.space_group_name_H-M   'P 1'
#
loop_
_entity.id
_entity.type
_entity.pdbx_description
1 polymer ?
#
loop_
_entity_poly.entity_id
_entity_poly.type
_entity_poly.pdbx_seq_one_letter_code
_entity_poly.pdbx_strand_id
1 'polypeptide(L)'
;MTSHVYTLHSTLELPLEDVHDYFEDPDLPAEIEDIEITRRNNTLIVSAVAAEDTISKYTPTAQLKASVTENRIYLDEEEEDEEGPGPMGGGPSGGPQWGAFGQEEEMERPSELVEYACFKGDRETVLQNTALQYPMFEVLCGLAKQCEKGSLTAVTARDGQLEATRIVDGEERAATLEVVEDPRENGEGGGVNWRDNKFIS
;
A
#
# COMPACT_ATOMS: atom_id res chain seq x y z
N MET A 1 5.10 1.12 -28.13
CA MET A 1 5.28 2.16 -27.10
C MET A 1 5.78 1.43 -25.86
N THR A 2 6.90 1.87 -25.29
CA THR A 2 7.57 1.17 -24.18
C THR A 2 7.25 1.91 -22.89
N SER A 3 6.28 1.42 -22.15
CA SER A 3 5.97 1.91 -20.81
C SER A 3 6.67 1.02 -19.78
N HIS A 4 7.35 1.64 -18.82
CA HIS A 4 8.16 0.92 -17.83
C HIS A 4 8.02 1.53 -16.44
N VAL A 5 8.07 0.67 -15.43
CA VAL A 5 8.16 1.08 -14.02
C VAL A 5 9.59 0.83 -13.55
N TYR A 6 10.36 1.90 -13.34
CA TYR A 6 11.76 1.78 -12.92
C TYR A 6 11.86 1.55 -11.43
N THR A 7 11.18 2.38 -10.66
CA THR A 7 11.13 2.29 -9.20
C THR A 7 9.69 2.37 -8.74
N LEU A 8 9.39 1.64 -7.67
CA LEU A 8 8.12 1.65 -7.00
C LEU A 8 8.40 1.32 -5.54
N HIS A 9 7.80 2.11 -4.65
CA HIS A 9 7.77 1.84 -3.22
C HIS A 9 6.36 2.14 -2.72
N SER A 10 5.77 1.16 -2.05
CA SER A 10 4.40 1.22 -1.57
C SER A 10 4.34 0.85 -0.09
N THR A 11 3.50 1.57 0.65
CA THR A 11 3.17 1.32 2.05
C THR A 11 1.66 1.37 2.30
N LEU A 12 0.86 1.10 1.27
CA LEU A 12 -0.60 1.22 1.33
C LEU A 12 -1.21 0.14 2.24
N GLU A 13 -2.17 0.56 3.06
CA GLU A 13 -2.99 -0.27 3.94
C GLU A 13 -4.46 0.04 3.66
N LEU A 14 -5.22 -0.92 3.16
CA LEU A 14 -6.66 -0.76 2.91
C LEU A 14 -7.42 -1.91 3.58
N PRO A 15 -8.63 -1.67 4.11
CA PRO A 15 -9.57 -2.74 4.42
C PRO A 15 -9.72 -3.70 3.22
N LEU A 16 -9.79 -5.00 3.49
CA LEU A 16 -9.92 -6.00 2.44
C LEU A 16 -11.25 -5.84 1.69
N GLU A 17 -12.30 -5.40 2.38
CA GLU A 17 -13.60 -5.04 1.81
C GLU A 17 -13.45 -3.94 0.76
N ASP A 18 -12.85 -2.80 1.10
CA ASP A 18 -12.61 -1.70 0.16
C ASP A 18 -11.83 -2.14 -1.10
N VAL A 19 -10.89 -3.08 -0.95
CA VAL A 19 -10.16 -3.63 -2.10
C VAL A 19 -11.09 -4.44 -2.99
N HIS A 20 -11.98 -5.26 -2.42
CA HIS A 20 -12.96 -6.00 -3.20
C HIS A 20 -13.96 -5.07 -3.88
N ASP A 21 -14.49 -4.09 -3.16
CA ASP A 21 -15.44 -3.09 -3.66
C ASP A 21 -14.84 -2.30 -4.82
N TYR A 22 -13.57 -1.90 -4.73
CA TYR A 22 -12.87 -1.22 -5.81
C TYR A 22 -12.84 -2.02 -7.12
N PHE A 23 -12.78 -3.36 -7.03
CA PHE A 23 -12.72 -4.24 -8.18
C PHE A 23 -14.08 -4.76 -8.66
N GLU A 24 -15.20 -4.29 -8.07
CA GLU A 24 -16.55 -4.62 -8.59
C GLU A 24 -16.90 -3.85 -9.88
N ASP A 25 -16.47 -2.58 -9.98
CA ASP A 25 -16.61 -1.75 -11.19
C ASP A 25 -15.31 -0.93 -11.41
N PRO A 26 -14.19 -1.60 -11.74
CA PRO A 26 -12.90 -0.94 -11.81
C PRO A 26 -12.74 -0.13 -13.11
N ASP A 27 -12.17 1.07 -12.98
CA ASP A 27 -11.71 1.86 -14.14
C ASP A 27 -10.37 1.28 -14.64
N LEU A 28 -10.47 0.22 -15.46
CA LEU A 28 -9.31 -0.52 -15.95
C LEU A 28 -8.69 0.12 -17.20
N PRO A 29 -7.34 0.12 -17.33
CA PRO A 29 -6.68 0.46 -18.57
C PRO A 29 -7.10 -0.46 -19.71
N ALA A 30 -7.11 0.06 -20.95
CA ALA A 30 -7.60 -0.65 -22.13
C ALA A 30 -6.87 -1.98 -22.43
N GLU A 31 -5.65 -2.16 -21.92
CA GLU A 31 -4.87 -3.39 -22.07
C GLU A 31 -5.28 -4.51 -21.10
N ILE A 32 -6.05 -4.19 -20.05
CA ILE A 32 -6.57 -5.15 -19.05
C ILE A 32 -8.07 -5.33 -19.31
N GLU A 33 -8.48 -6.57 -19.56
CA GLU A 33 -9.90 -6.91 -19.73
C GLU A 33 -10.60 -7.14 -18.39
N ASP A 34 -9.90 -7.80 -17.47
CA ASP A 34 -10.44 -8.17 -16.16
C ASP A 34 -9.32 -8.34 -15.12
N ILE A 35 -9.68 -8.45 -13.85
CA ILE A 35 -8.77 -8.69 -12.75
C ILE A 35 -9.20 -9.91 -11.93
N GLU A 36 -8.29 -10.87 -11.81
CA GLU A 36 -8.49 -12.04 -10.97
C GLU A 36 -7.89 -11.82 -9.57
N ILE A 37 -8.75 -11.82 -8.55
CA ILE A 37 -8.32 -11.73 -7.15
C ILE A 37 -8.30 -13.13 -6.54
N THR A 38 -7.14 -13.55 -6.04
CA THR A 38 -6.96 -14.82 -5.34
C THR A 38 -6.34 -14.60 -3.97
N ARG A 39 -6.96 -15.16 -2.93
CA ARG A 39 -6.37 -15.24 -1.60
C ARG A 39 -5.67 -16.59 -1.40
N ARG A 40 -4.40 -16.55 -1.00
CA ARG A 40 -3.62 -17.72 -0.57
C ARG A 40 -3.06 -17.48 0.82
N ASN A 41 -3.61 -18.17 1.82
CA ASN A 41 -3.30 -17.95 3.23
C ASN A 41 -3.47 -16.46 3.59
N ASN A 42 -2.37 -15.82 3.96
CA ASN A 42 -2.30 -14.42 4.35
C ASN A 42 -1.75 -13.51 3.24
N THR A 43 -1.90 -13.93 1.98
CA THR A 43 -1.45 -13.18 0.81
C THR A 43 -2.60 -13.02 -0.15
N LEU A 44 -2.87 -11.77 -0.54
CA LEU A 44 -3.77 -11.41 -1.61
C LEU A 44 -2.96 -11.23 -2.89
N ILE A 45 -3.39 -11.89 -3.97
CA ILE A 45 -2.78 -11.81 -5.29
C ILE A 45 -3.85 -11.28 -6.23
N VAL A 46 -3.57 -10.15 -6.87
CA VAL A 46 -4.45 -9.49 -7.83
C VAL A 46 -3.75 -9.61 -9.19
N SER A 47 -4.30 -10.40 -10.12
CA SER A 47 -3.67 -10.70 -11.40
C SER A 47 -4.41 -10.03 -12.54
N ALA A 48 -3.67 -9.40 -13.46
CA ALA A 48 -4.29 -8.83 -14.66
C ALA A 48 -4.68 -9.93 -15.66
N VAL A 49 -5.88 -9.85 -16.21
CA VAL A 49 -6.32 -10.60 -17.39
C VAL A 49 -6.10 -9.70 -18.61
N ALA A 50 -5.26 -10.16 -19.52
CA ALA A 50 -4.95 -9.39 -20.74
C ALA A 50 -6.14 -9.41 -21.69
N ALA A 51 -6.47 -8.25 -22.28
CA ALA A 51 -7.43 -8.20 -23.37
C ALA A 51 -6.98 -9.07 -24.56
N GLU A 52 -7.92 -9.76 -25.20
CA GLU A 52 -7.64 -10.65 -26.34
C GLU A 52 -6.70 -9.97 -27.38
N ASP A 53 -5.79 -10.76 -27.96
CA ASP A 53 -4.76 -10.35 -28.93
C ASP A 53 -3.58 -9.48 -28.43
N THR A 54 -3.54 -9.05 -27.17
CA THR A 54 -2.40 -8.25 -26.66
C THR A 54 -1.18 -9.09 -26.26
N ILE A 55 -1.39 -10.25 -25.64
CA ILE A 55 -0.33 -11.06 -25.00
C ILE A 55 -0.59 -12.56 -25.23
N SER A 56 0.49 -13.34 -25.36
CA SER A 56 0.42 -14.81 -25.50
C SER A 56 -0.13 -15.47 -24.23
N LYS A 57 -0.93 -16.54 -24.40
CA LYS A 57 -1.53 -17.34 -23.31
C LYS A 57 -0.53 -17.94 -22.30
N TYR A 58 0.75 -17.99 -22.65
CA TYR A 58 1.81 -18.54 -21.81
C TYR A 58 2.69 -17.47 -21.15
N THR A 59 2.44 -16.20 -21.45
CA THR A 59 3.16 -15.10 -20.85
C THR A 59 2.47 -14.71 -19.53
N PRO A 60 3.16 -14.82 -18.39
CA PRO A 60 2.58 -14.42 -17.12
C PRO A 60 2.36 -12.90 -17.11
N THR A 61 1.12 -12.48 -16.84
CA THR A 61 0.71 -11.08 -16.70
C THR A 61 1.13 -10.50 -15.35
N ALA A 62 1.13 -9.18 -15.25
CA ALA A 62 1.45 -8.46 -14.04
C ALA A 62 0.52 -8.83 -12.88
N GLN A 63 1.09 -8.89 -11.68
CA GLN A 63 0.36 -9.24 -10.46
C GLN A 63 0.70 -8.26 -9.35
N LEU A 64 -0.31 -7.79 -8.62
CA LEU A 64 -0.13 -7.10 -7.36
C LEU A 64 -0.18 -8.09 -6.21
N LYS A 65 0.76 -7.97 -5.28
CA LYS A 65 0.84 -8.81 -4.10
C LYS A 65 0.69 -7.96 -2.84
N ALA A 66 -0.28 -8.33 -2.01
CA ALA A 66 -0.48 -7.77 -0.68
C ALA A 66 -0.42 -8.86 0.39
N SER A 67 0.02 -8.49 1.59
CA SER A 67 -0.15 -9.32 2.78
C SER A 67 -1.45 -8.96 3.47
N VAL A 68 -2.25 -9.95 3.85
CA VAL A 68 -3.48 -9.74 4.62
C VAL A 68 -3.10 -9.71 6.10
N THR A 69 -3.71 -8.83 6.89
CA THR A 69 -3.52 -8.78 8.35
C THR A 69 -4.84 -8.52 9.04
N GLU A 70 -5.16 -9.29 10.08
CA GLU A 70 -6.33 -9.06 10.93
C GLU A 70 -6.01 -7.99 11.98
N ASN A 71 -6.83 -6.95 12.08
CA ASN A 71 -6.74 -5.92 13.10
C ASN A 71 -8.04 -5.92 13.94
N ARG A 72 -7.91 -5.84 15.28
CA ARG A 72 -9.07 -5.73 16.17
C ARG A 72 -9.38 -4.27 16.39
N ILE A 73 -10.50 -3.79 15.88
CA ILE A 73 -10.99 -2.44 16.14
C ILE A 73 -11.98 -2.55 17.30
N TYR A 74 -11.70 -1.84 18.39
CA TYR A 74 -12.66 -1.71 19.47
C TYR A 74 -13.65 -0.62 19.05
N LEU A 75 -14.93 -0.98 18.96
CA LEU A 75 -15.99 0.00 18.82
C LEU A 75 -16.12 0.66 20.19
N ASP A 76 -15.58 1.87 20.32
CA ASP A 76 -15.99 2.74 21.40
C ASP A 76 -17.42 3.17 21.03
N GLU A 77 -18.40 2.75 21.83
CA GLU A 77 -19.76 3.26 21.75
C GLU A 77 -19.67 4.79 21.66
N GLU A 78 -20.38 5.35 20.69
CA GLU A 78 -20.48 6.77 20.45
C GLU A 78 -20.58 7.54 21.76
N GLU A 79 -20.00 8.74 21.77
CA GLU A 79 -20.13 9.74 22.83
C GLU A 79 -21.62 10.10 23.10
N GLU A 80 -22.42 9.19 23.63
CA GLU A 80 -23.73 9.43 24.19
C GLU A 80 -23.56 9.52 25.71
N ASP A 81 -23.15 10.71 26.19
CA ASP A 81 -23.66 11.30 27.43
C ASP A 81 -23.14 12.76 27.62
N GLU A 82 -23.20 13.58 26.58
CA GLU A 82 -23.39 15.04 26.77
C GLU A 82 -24.89 15.34 26.97
N GLU A 83 -25.54 14.88 28.05
CA GLU A 83 -26.85 15.46 28.51
C GLU A 83 -27.36 15.09 29.94
N GLY A 84 -26.53 15.20 30.99
CA GLY A 84 -26.96 15.50 32.39
C GLY A 84 -27.82 14.48 33.19
N PRO A 85 -28.21 14.73 34.47
CA PRO A 85 -27.94 15.87 35.34
C PRO A 85 -27.02 15.49 36.54
N GLY A 86 -26.17 16.42 36.97
CA GLY A 86 -25.45 16.26 38.25
C GLY A 86 -26.41 16.28 39.45
N PRO A 87 -26.33 15.33 40.39
CA PRO A 87 -27.03 15.46 41.67
C PRO A 87 -26.15 16.24 42.66
N MET A 88 -26.34 17.56 42.72
CA MET A 88 -26.05 18.31 43.93
C MET A 88 -27.09 17.98 45.00
N GLY A 89 -26.63 17.43 46.13
CA GLY A 89 -27.08 17.89 47.46
C GLY A 89 -28.06 17.02 48.25
N GLY A 90 -27.54 16.36 49.30
CA GLY A 90 -28.04 16.55 50.67
C GLY A 90 -28.82 15.41 51.35
N GLY A 91 -28.21 14.80 52.38
CA GLY A 91 -28.95 14.14 53.48
C GLY A 91 -28.27 12.92 54.12
N PRO A 92 -27.97 12.89 55.44
CA PRO A 92 -27.00 11.97 56.03
C PRO A 92 -27.63 10.78 56.75
N SER A 93 -27.29 9.53 56.38
CA SER A 93 -27.27 8.38 57.30
C SER A 93 -26.73 7.12 56.64
N GLY A 94 -25.73 6.51 57.27
CA GLY A 94 -25.53 5.05 57.20
C GLY A 94 -24.30 4.53 56.46
N GLY A 95 -23.11 4.72 57.05
CA GLY A 95 -22.03 3.71 57.04
C GLY A 95 -21.15 3.56 55.78
N PRO A 96 -19.82 3.38 55.94
CA PRO A 96 -18.93 3.11 54.81
C PRO A 96 -19.02 1.63 54.41
N GLN A 97 -19.88 1.30 53.45
CA GLN A 97 -19.92 -0.03 52.83
C GLN A 97 -18.88 -0.11 51.72
N TRP A 98 -17.62 -0.38 52.11
CA TRP A 98 -16.54 -0.82 51.22
C TRP A 98 -16.81 -2.24 50.69
N GLY A 99 -17.89 -2.41 49.92
CA GLY A 99 -18.37 -3.72 49.47
C GLY A 99 -19.17 -3.71 48.18
N ALA A 100 -19.05 -2.65 47.36
CA ALA A 100 -19.72 -2.54 46.06
C ALA A 100 -18.73 -2.34 44.89
N PHE A 101 -17.46 -2.74 45.04
CA PHE A 101 -16.47 -2.79 43.95
C PHE A 101 -16.19 -4.24 43.55
N GLY A 102 -17.25 -5.01 43.25
CA GLY A 102 -17.13 -6.46 43.08
C GLY A 102 -18.02 -7.02 41.98
N GLN A 103 -18.37 -6.21 40.99
CA GLN A 103 -18.96 -6.60 39.72
C GLN A 103 -18.79 -5.39 38.77
N GLU A 104 -17.55 -4.98 38.54
CA GLU A 104 -17.21 -4.52 37.20
C GLU A 104 -17.23 -5.80 36.37
N GLU A 105 -18.41 -6.18 35.86
CA GLU A 105 -18.46 -7.05 34.71
C GLU A 105 -17.60 -6.32 33.67
N GLU A 106 -16.42 -6.88 33.36
CA GLU A 106 -15.64 -6.48 32.21
C GLU A 106 -16.53 -6.74 30.99
N MET A 107 -17.42 -5.80 30.70
CA MET A 107 -18.28 -5.81 29.53
C MET A 107 -17.33 -5.91 28.36
N GLU A 108 -17.29 -7.07 27.70
CA GLU A 108 -16.43 -7.33 26.56
C GLU A 108 -16.71 -6.25 25.54
N ARG A 109 -15.84 -5.23 25.47
CA ARG A 109 -16.04 -4.09 24.55
C ARG A 109 -16.32 -4.66 23.17
N PRO A 110 -17.39 -4.24 22.48
CA PRO A 110 -17.69 -4.73 21.15
C PRO A 110 -16.45 -4.47 20.29
N SER A 111 -15.84 -5.54 19.78
CA SER A 111 -14.65 -5.45 18.95
C SER A 111 -14.91 -6.18 17.65
N GLU A 112 -14.56 -5.53 16.56
CA GLU A 112 -14.69 -6.05 15.22
C GLU A 112 -13.32 -6.46 14.68
N LEU A 113 -13.24 -7.64 14.09
CA LEU A 113 -12.04 -8.10 13.40
C LEU A 113 -12.14 -7.63 11.95
N VAL A 114 -11.35 -6.61 11.59
CA VAL A 114 -11.27 -6.12 10.22
C VAL A 114 -9.98 -6.62 9.58
N GLU A 115 -10.11 -7.22 8.41
CA GLU A 115 -8.97 -7.66 7.60
C GLU A 115 -8.45 -6.50 6.75
N TYR A 116 -7.14 -6.32 6.71
CA TYR A 116 -6.47 -5.29 5.91
C TYR A 116 -5.56 -5.93 4.87
N ALA A 117 -5.64 -5.45 3.63
CA ALA A 117 -4.69 -5.71 2.57
C ALA A 117 -3.53 -4.68 2.62
N CYS A 118 -2.33 -5.17 2.89
CA CYS A 118 -1.10 -4.37 2.97
C CYS A 118 -0.25 -4.55 1.71
N PHE A 119 -0.26 -3.56 0.81
CA PHE A 119 0.64 -3.49 -0.36
C PHE A 119 1.95 -2.83 0.05
N LYS A 120 2.79 -3.59 0.77
CA LYS A 120 4.05 -3.09 1.34
C LYS A 120 5.27 -3.66 0.62
N GLY A 121 6.13 -2.79 0.13
CA GLY A 121 7.42 -3.19 -0.44
C GLY A 121 7.86 -2.36 -1.63
N ASP A 122 8.86 -2.89 -2.32
CA ASP A 122 9.38 -2.34 -3.56
C ASP A 122 8.63 -2.89 -4.79
N ARG A 123 9.05 -2.46 -5.98
CA ARG A 123 8.54 -2.94 -7.27
C ARG A 123 8.47 -4.46 -7.34
N GLU A 124 9.52 -5.17 -6.95
CA GLU A 124 9.61 -6.63 -7.12
C GLU A 124 8.73 -7.40 -6.13
N THR A 125 8.47 -6.79 -4.98
CA THR A 125 7.62 -7.36 -3.94
C THR A 125 6.14 -7.12 -4.25
N VAL A 126 5.80 -5.90 -4.66
CA VAL A 126 4.40 -5.47 -4.81
C VAL A 126 3.88 -5.68 -6.23
N LEU A 127 4.68 -5.41 -7.27
CA LEU A 127 4.28 -5.46 -8.68
C LEU A 127 5.15 -6.47 -9.45
N GLN A 128 4.66 -7.71 -9.49
CA GLN A 128 5.37 -8.85 -10.06
C GLN A 128 5.06 -9.00 -11.55
N ASN A 129 5.95 -9.70 -12.27
CA ASN A 129 5.93 -9.89 -13.73
C ASN A 129 6.02 -8.57 -14.52
N THR A 130 6.30 -8.69 -15.82
CA THR A 130 6.61 -7.53 -16.69
C THR A 130 5.54 -7.26 -17.74
N ALA A 131 4.80 -8.29 -18.18
CA ALA A 131 3.72 -8.10 -19.14
C ALA A 131 2.55 -7.36 -18.47
N LEU A 132 2.05 -6.28 -19.07
CA LEU A 132 1.06 -5.36 -18.45
C LEU A 132 1.52 -4.68 -17.15
N GLN A 133 2.83 -4.57 -16.92
CA GLN A 133 3.35 -3.97 -15.69
C GLN A 133 2.89 -2.52 -15.51
N TYR A 134 2.94 -1.69 -16.55
CA TYR A 134 2.51 -0.30 -16.45
C TYR A 134 1.00 -0.15 -16.27
N PRO A 135 0.13 -0.83 -17.05
CA PRO A 135 -1.31 -0.89 -16.77
C PRO A 135 -1.62 -1.31 -15.33
N MET A 136 -0.93 -2.34 -14.81
CA MET A 136 -1.13 -2.79 -13.44
C MET A 136 -0.61 -1.80 -12.39
N PHE A 137 0.38 -0.98 -12.75
CA PHE A 137 0.80 0.14 -11.93
C PHE A 137 -0.28 1.24 -11.88
N GLU A 138 -0.96 1.54 -12.99
CA GLU A 138 -2.09 2.48 -13.00
C GLU A 138 -3.23 1.97 -12.09
N VAL A 139 -3.52 0.67 -12.11
CA VAL A 139 -4.45 0.03 -11.17
C VAL A 139 -4.02 0.22 -9.71
N LEU A 140 -2.74 0.03 -9.39
CA LEU A 140 -2.22 0.29 -8.05
C LEU A 140 -2.33 1.77 -7.65
N CYS A 141 -2.15 2.70 -8.59
CA CYS A 141 -2.40 4.12 -8.35
C CYS A 141 -3.87 4.40 -8.03
N GLY A 142 -4.81 3.72 -8.70
CA GLY A 142 -6.23 3.80 -8.38
C GLY A 142 -6.54 3.35 -6.95
N LEU A 143 -6.00 2.19 -6.55
CA LEU A 143 -6.09 1.72 -5.16
C LEU A 143 -5.45 2.71 -4.17
N ALA A 144 -4.30 3.29 -4.52
CA ALA A 144 -3.62 4.25 -3.65
C ALA A 144 -4.45 5.51 -3.38
N LYS A 145 -5.35 5.90 -4.30
CA LYS A 145 -6.25 7.06 -4.13
C LYS A 145 -7.42 6.76 -3.19
N GLN A 146 -7.81 5.50 -3.04
CA GLN A 146 -8.84 5.06 -2.09
C GLN A 146 -8.26 4.76 -0.71
N CYS A 147 -6.94 4.73 -0.58
CA CYS A 147 -6.27 4.36 0.64
C CYS A 147 -6.26 5.53 1.63
N GLU A 148 -6.92 5.38 2.77
CA GLU A 148 -6.91 6.40 3.84
C GLU A 148 -5.52 6.59 4.46
N LYS A 149 -4.67 5.56 4.42
CA LYS A 149 -3.39 5.56 5.10
C LYS A 149 -2.30 4.85 4.30
N GLY A 150 -1.25 5.59 3.95
CA GLY A 150 -0.06 5.05 3.34
C GLY A 150 0.48 5.93 2.23
N SER A 151 1.51 5.44 1.54
CA SER A 151 2.11 6.17 0.44
C SER A 151 2.49 5.24 -0.70
N LEU A 152 2.36 5.76 -1.91
CA LEU A 152 2.87 5.15 -3.13
C LEU A 152 3.80 6.16 -3.80
N THR A 153 5.05 5.75 -4.01
CA THR A 153 6.02 6.52 -4.80
C THR A 153 6.52 5.66 -5.93
N ALA A 154 6.61 6.23 -7.13
CA ALA A 154 7.10 5.50 -8.29
C ALA A 154 7.75 6.44 -9.30
N VAL A 155 8.67 5.87 -10.07
CA VAL A 155 9.26 6.49 -11.25
C VAL A 155 8.93 5.62 -12.44
N THR A 156 8.20 6.18 -13.40
CA THR A 156 7.78 5.47 -14.60
C THR A 156 8.26 6.18 -15.86
N ALA A 157 8.31 5.45 -16.96
CA ALA A 157 8.36 6.05 -18.29
C ALA A 157 7.09 5.72 -19.04
N ARG A 158 6.46 6.73 -19.61
CA ARG A 158 5.35 6.62 -20.57
C ARG A 158 5.77 7.35 -21.84
N ASP A 159 5.68 6.67 -22.98
CA ASP A 159 6.04 7.24 -24.29
C ASP A 159 7.44 7.91 -24.33
N GLY A 160 8.39 7.35 -23.58
CA GLY A 160 9.77 7.85 -23.50
C GLY A 160 9.97 9.06 -22.59
N GLN A 161 8.94 9.51 -21.87
CA GLN A 161 9.01 10.58 -20.88
C GLN A 161 8.99 10.01 -19.47
N LEU A 162 9.89 10.48 -18.61
CA LEU A 162 9.95 10.07 -17.21
C LEU A 162 8.92 10.85 -16.38
N GLU A 163 8.16 10.12 -15.58
CA GLU A 163 7.12 10.65 -14.70
C GLU A 163 7.36 10.21 -13.26
N ALA A 164 7.20 11.15 -12.34
CA ALA A 164 7.28 10.92 -10.90
C ALA A 164 5.86 10.85 -10.34
N THR A 165 5.49 9.72 -9.75
CA THR A 165 4.21 9.56 -9.08
C THR A 165 4.43 9.56 -7.57
N ARG A 166 3.65 10.36 -6.85
CA ARG A 166 3.60 10.35 -5.38
C ARG A 166 2.16 10.51 -4.94
N ILE A 167 1.63 9.49 -4.27
CA ILE A 167 0.31 9.49 -3.65
C ILE A 167 0.53 9.26 -2.15
N VAL A 168 -0.09 10.09 -1.31
CA VAL A 168 0.03 10.02 0.16
C VAL A 168 -1.37 10.16 0.72
N ASP A 169 -1.80 9.16 1.51
CA ASP A 169 -3.10 9.13 2.18
C ASP A 169 -4.26 9.49 1.22
N GLY A 170 -4.30 8.82 0.07
CA GLY A 170 -5.32 9.02 -0.97
C GLY A 170 -5.06 10.20 -1.92
N GLU A 171 -4.16 11.12 -1.56
CA GLU A 171 -3.96 12.37 -2.30
C GLU A 171 -2.71 12.35 -3.20
N GLU A 172 -2.88 12.77 -4.45
CA GLU A 172 -1.74 13.04 -5.33
C GLU A 172 -0.93 14.25 -4.83
N ARG A 173 0.38 14.07 -4.71
CA ARG A 173 1.32 15.10 -4.29
C ARG A 173 2.37 15.32 -5.37
N ALA A 174 2.77 16.58 -5.54
CA ALA A 174 3.85 16.92 -6.45
C ALA A 174 5.15 16.20 -6.05
N ALA A 175 5.85 15.67 -7.05
CA ALA A 175 7.13 15.02 -6.92
C ALA A 175 8.11 15.55 -7.97
N THR A 176 9.39 15.64 -7.59
CA THR A 176 10.46 16.09 -8.48
C THR A 176 11.42 14.93 -8.71
N LEU A 177 11.76 14.69 -9.98
CA LEU A 177 12.77 13.73 -10.39
C LEU A 177 14.11 14.43 -10.58
N GLU A 178 15.13 13.97 -9.86
CA GLU A 178 16.52 14.35 -10.11
C GLU A 178 17.24 13.15 -10.69
N VAL A 179 17.73 13.29 -11.92
CA VAL A 179 18.55 12.27 -12.58
C VAL A 179 20.01 12.65 -12.34
N VAL A 180 20.72 11.80 -11.60
CA VAL A 180 22.15 11.98 -11.31
C VAL A 180 22.95 10.89 -12.02
N GLU A 181 24.05 11.27 -12.67
CA GLU A 181 25.03 10.31 -13.19
C GLU A 181 25.87 9.74 -12.04
N ASP A 182 26.11 8.43 -12.01
CA ASP A 182 26.99 7.84 -10.99
C ASP A 182 28.44 8.29 -11.25
N PRO A 183 29.12 8.96 -10.29
CA PRO A 183 30.50 9.36 -10.45
C PRO A 183 31.46 8.19 -10.77
N ARG A 184 31.07 6.96 -10.46
CA ARG A 184 31.86 5.75 -10.70
C ARG A 184 31.91 5.33 -12.17
N GLU A 185 30.96 5.78 -13.00
CA GLU A 185 30.95 5.45 -14.44
C GLU A 185 31.99 6.26 -15.25
N ASN A 186 32.53 7.34 -14.68
CA ASN A 186 33.66 8.09 -15.26
C ASN A 186 35.05 7.44 -14.99
N GLY A 187 35.09 6.18 -14.55
CA GLY A 187 36.28 5.51 -14.00
C GLY A 187 37.04 4.55 -14.92
N GLU A 188 36.67 4.33 -16.18
CA GLU A 188 37.31 3.33 -17.06
C GLU A 188 38.40 3.88 -18.02
N GLY A 189 38.99 5.04 -17.73
CA GLY A 189 39.96 5.67 -18.66
C GLY A 189 41.29 6.15 -18.10
N GLY A 190 41.55 6.07 -16.79
CA GLY A 190 42.65 6.83 -16.15
C GLY A 190 43.45 6.11 -15.06
N GLY A 191 43.37 4.78 -14.96
CA GLY A 191 44.17 4.02 -13.99
C GLY A 191 45.66 4.03 -14.34
N VAL A 192 46.52 4.42 -13.40
CA VAL A 192 47.99 4.37 -13.57
C VAL A 192 48.42 2.92 -13.80
N ASN A 193 49.01 2.65 -14.96
CA ASN A 193 49.57 1.34 -15.31
C ASN A 193 50.86 1.09 -14.51
N TRP A 194 50.69 0.53 -13.32
CA TRP A 194 51.76 0.18 -12.39
C TRP A 194 52.76 -0.84 -12.94
N ARG A 195 52.43 -1.55 -14.03
CA ARG A 195 53.34 -2.49 -14.69
C ARG A 195 54.40 -1.80 -15.57
N ASP A 196 54.18 -0.56 -16.01
CA ASP A 196 55.08 0.18 -16.91
C ASP A 196 55.78 1.38 -16.22
N ASN A 197 55.88 1.35 -14.89
CA ASN A 197 56.44 2.47 -14.14
C ASN A 197 57.98 2.53 -14.22
N LYS A 198 58.50 3.48 -15.01
CA LYS A 198 59.95 3.77 -15.20
C LYS A 198 60.70 4.20 -13.94
N PHE A 199 60.02 4.45 -12.83
CA PHE A 199 60.63 4.81 -11.55
C PHE A 199 60.81 3.60 -10.60
N ILE A 200 60.36 2.42 -11.01
CA ILE A 200 60.52 1.16 -10.28
C ILE A 200 61.19 0.17 -11.25
N SER A 201 62.51 0.27 -11.41
CA SER A 201 63.34 -0.72 -12.10
C SER A 201 64.43 -1.21 -11.17
#